data_AF-A0A1G0FPH8-F1
#
_entry.id   AF-A0A1G0FPH8-F1
#
_cell.length_a   1.000
_cell.length_b   1.000
_cell.length_c   1.000
_cell.angle_alpha   90.00
_cell.angle_beta   90.00
_cell.angle_gamma   90.00
#
_symmetry.space_group_name_H-M   'P 1'
#
loop_
_entity.id
_entity.type
_entity.pdbx_description
1 polymer ?
#
loop_
_entity_poly.entity_id
_entity_poly.type
_entity_poly.pdbx_seq_one_letter_code
_entity_poly.pdbx_strand_id
1 'polypeptide(L)'
;MKPTSIAGVNRLPEAEKREIYFRIVPKVLVERFNLPRDFRDSRGRSLADLRCQSGSTDVVLAVRHQAEASDPLLYAHVGDTMNGQMHVLLYVVNDPESPRFDVDRMADGQPTEFGVFRRNLEAETAALQAGLAPGQVRRGLHALRDSIGTFETFVASLGHDMYFVEPLFYHNAVLFESYGFAYQQGRRLMEGIDTGFQPGGSLLAAMDGSTPFRQPDMATSMRGRSWAIHDGMLGYPFTRVTMYKRLGHDSKVSTFPAATWEACA
;
A
#
# COMPACT_ATOMS: atom_id res chain seq x y z
N MET A 1 1.54 14.67 -29.18
CA MET A 1 2.68 14.05 -28.47
C MET A 1 2.10 13.10 -27.43
N LYS A 2 2.58 11.85 -27.33
CA LYS A 2 2.08 10.91 -26.32
C LYS A 2 2.49 11.41 -24.94
N PRO A 3 1.59 11.45 -23.93
CA PRO A 3 1.98 11.92 -22.60
C PRO A 3 2.99 10.95 -21.99
N THR A 4 3.96 11.52 -21.27
CA THR A 4 4.98 10.77 -20.53
C THR A 4 4.90 10.98 -19.03
N SER A 5 3.95 11.78 -18.52
CA SER A 5 3.80 12.06 -17.09
C SER A 5 2.33 12.11 -16.69
N ILE A 6 2.04 12.02 -15.39
CA ILE A 6 0.68 12.17 -14.84
C ILE A 6 0.11 13.54 -15.22
N ALA A 7 0.91 14.62 -15.08
CA ALA A 7 0.51 15.95 -15.53
C ALA A 7 0.22 16.04 -17.03
N GLY A 8 0.96 15.28 -17.85
CA GLY A 8 0.73 15.17 -19.28
C GLY A 8 -0.59 14.47 -19.59
N VAL A 9 -0.87 13.32 -18.96
CA VAL A 9 -2.12 12.58 -19.10
C VAL A 9 -3.30 13.44 -18.62
N ASN A 10 -3.14 14.16 -17.51
CA ASN A 10 -4.17 15.02 -16.93
C ASN A 10 -4.62 16.17 -17.86
N ARG A 11 -3.87 16.51 -18.91
CA ARG A 11 -4.26 17.53 -19.90
C ARG A 11 -5.05 16.96 -21.08
N LEU A 12 -5.14 15.64 -21.21
CA LEU A 12 -5.87 14.98 -22.30
C LEU A 12 -7.39 15.14 -22.15
N PRO A 13 -8.18 14.92 -23.22
CA PRO A 13 -9.63 14.77 -23.13
C PRO A 13 -10.04 13.64 -22.17
N GLU A 14 -11.20 13.77 -21.53
CA GLU A 14 -11.70 12.86 -20.49
C GLU A 14 -11.73 11.38 -20.91
N ALA A 15 -12.14 11.10 -22.16
CA ALA A 15 -12.18 9.74 -22.68
C ALA A 15 -10.77 9.10 -22.74
N GLU A 16 -9.77 9.86 -23.17
CA GLU A 16 -8.38 9.41 -23.26
C GLU A 16 -7.77 9.23 -21.86
N LYS A 17 -8.06 10.14 -20.92
CA LYS A 17 -7.62 10.01 -19.52
C LYS A 17 -8.10 8.69 -18.91
N ARG A 18 -9.40 8.41 -19.05
CA ARG A 18 -10.02 7.20 -18.51
C ARG A 18 -9.41 5.94 -19.09
N GLU A 19 -9.23 5.91 -20.41
CA GLU A 19 -8.61 4.76 -21.07
C GLU A 19 -7.18 4.50 -20.58
N ILE A 20 -6.40 5.56 -20.30
CA ILE A 20 -5.04 5.44 -19.79
C ILE A 20 -5.04 5.02 -18.31
N TYR A 21 -5.79 5.72 -17.45
CA TYR A 21 -5.76 5.48 -16.00
C TYR A 21 -6.41 4.17 -15.58
N PHE A 22 -7.41 3.67 -16.31
CA PHE A 22 -8.02 2.37 -15.99
C PHE A 22 -7.07 1.19 -16.26
N ARG A 23 -5.95 1.40 -16.96
CA ARG A 23 -4.87 0.40 -17.09
C ARG A 23 -4.15 0.14 -15.76
N ILE A 24 -4.33 0.98 -14.73
CA ILE A 24 -3.82 0.75 -13.37
C ILE A 24 -4.62 -0.35 -12.65
N VAL A 25 -5.85 -0.63 -13.10
CA VAL A 25 -6.72 -1.63 -12.50
C VAL A 25 -6.28 -3.04 -12.94
N PRO A 26 -5.87 -3.92 -12.00
CA PRO A 26 -5.44 -5.27 -12.34
C PRO A 26 -6.57 -6.09 -12.95
N LYS A 27 -6.27 -6.81 -14.03
CA LYS A 27 -7.24 -7.69 -14.71
C LYS A 27 -7.86 -8.72 -13.77
N VAL A 28 -7.08 -9.26 -12.83
CA VAL A 28 -7.56 -10.21 -11.82
C VAL A 28 -8.71 -9.63 -10.98
N LEU A 29 -8.71 -8.31 -10.70
CA LEU A 29 -9.81 -7.67 -9.98
C LEU A 29 -11.04 -7.47 -10.88
N VAL A 30 -10.81 -7.10 -12.13
CA VAL A 30 -11.88 -6.97 -13.13
C VAL A 30 -12.60 -8.30 -13.33
N GLU A 31 -11.84 -9.38 -13.48
CA GLU A 31 -12.37 -10.74 -13.70
C GLU A 31 -13.04 -11.29 -12.44
N ARG A 32 -12.37 -11.22 -11.27
CA ARG A 32 -12.91 -11.76 -10.02
C ARG A 32 -14.23 -11.13 -9.60
N PHE A 33 -14.40 -9.82 -9.82
CA PHE A 33 -15.61 -9.09 -9.44
C PHE A 33 -16.54 -8.79 -10.63
N ASN A 34 -16.28 -9.38 -11.80
CA ASN A 34 -17.05 -9.18 -13.03
C ASN A 34 -17.30 -7.69 -13.33
N LEU A 35 -16.26 -6.86 -13.18
CA LEU A 35 -16.39 -5.43 -13.37
C LEU A 35 -16.64 -5.11 -14.86
N PRO A 36 -17.69 -4.33 -15.17
CA PRO A 36 -17.96 -3.88 -16.54
C PRO A 36 -16.81 -3.04 -17.09
N ARG A 37 -16.58 -3.12 -18.42
CA ARG A 37 -15.44 -2.43 -19.07
C ARG A 37 -15.46 -0.91 -18.91
N ASP A 38 -16.65 -0.32 -18.82
CA ASP A 38 -16.85 1.11 -18.62
C ASP A 38 -16.95 1.50 -17.14
N PHE A 39 -16.80 0.53 -16.24
CA PHE A 39 -16.96 0.67 -14.80
C PHE A 39 -18.31 1.32 -14.44
N ARG A 40 -19.40 0.88 -15.08
CA ARG A 40 -20.76 1.24 -14.70
C ARG A 40 -21.56 0.00 -14.35
N ASP A 41 -22.37 0.07 -13.30
CA ASP A 41 -23.27 -1.03 -12.95
C ASP A 41 -24.47 -1.12 -13.90
N SER A 42 -25.33 -2.14 -13.70
CA SER A 42 -26.52 -2.35 -14.54
C SER A 42 -27.55 -1.23 -14.48
N ARG A 43 -27.41 -0.28 -13.53
CA ARG A 43 -28.26 0.92 -13.38
C ARG A 43 -27.56 2.18 -13.91
N GLY A 44 -26.37 2.04 -14.52
CA GLY A 44 -25.57 3.14 -15.05
C GLY A 44 -24.79 3.92 -14.00
N ARG A 45 -24.78 3.50 -12.72
CA ARG A 45 -24.03 4.17 -11.65
C ARG A 45 -22.53 3.90 -11.83
N SER A 46 -21.70 4.91 -11.59
CA SER A 46 -20.24 4.76 -11.71
C SER A 46 -19.69 3.87 -10.60
N LEU A 47 -18.86 2.91 -10.98
CA LEU A 47 -18.07 2.05 -10.10
C LEU A 47 -16.63 2.55 -9.97
N ALA A 48 -16.22 3.53 -10.78
CA ALA A 48 -14.92 4.17 -10.70
C ALA A 48 -15.07 5.69 -10.45
N ASP A 49 -14.33 6.20 -9.48
CA ASP A 49 -14.12 7.63 -9.23
C ASP A 49 -12.68 7.97 -9.64
N LEU A 50 -12.54 8.89 -10.59
CA LEU A 50 -11.26 9.33 -11.13
C LEU A 50 -11.11 10.83 -10.88
N ARG A 51 -10.16 11.19 -10.03
CA ARG A 51 -9.86 12.58 -9.66
C ARG A 51 -8.51 12.96 -10.27
N CYS A 52 -8.57 13.73 -11.35
CA CYS A 52 -7.41 14.14 -12.14
C CYS A 52 -7.63 15.54 -12.73
N GLN A 53 -7.42 16.58 -11.91
CA GLN A 53 -7.58 17.96 -12.36
C GLN A 53 -6.63 18.27 -13.53
N SER A 54 -7.09 19.06 -14.50
CA SER A 54 -6.26 19.40 -15.66
C SER A 54 -4.95 20.07 -15.23
N GLY A 55 -3.82 19.45 -15.61
CA GLY A 55 -2.48 19.93 -15.27
C GLY A 55 -1.99 19.67 -13.84
N SER A 56 -2.78 19.01 -12.97
CA SER A 56 -2.26 18.53 -11.68
C SER A 56 -1.19 17.46 -11.89
N THR A 57 -0.28 17.31 -10.93
CA THR A 57 0.81 16.33 -10.97
C THR A 57 0.44 14.99 -10.34
N ASP A 58 -0.81 14.83 -9.90
CA ASP A 58 -1.31 13.61 -9.28
C ASP A 58 -2.69 13.20 -9.81
N VAL A 59 -3.02 11.94 -9.58
CA VAL A 59 -4.30 11.30 -9.89
C VAL A 59 -4.70 10.38 -8.76
N VAL A 60 -5.99 10.40 -8.41
CA VAL A 60 -6.62 9.39 -7.56
C VAL A 60 -7.61 8.59 -8.38
N LEU A 61 -7.49 7.26 -8.33
CA LEU A 61 -8.44 6.31 -8.90
C LEU A 61 -8.97 5.41 -7.79
N ALA A 62 -10.28 5.46 -7.56
CA ALA A 62 -10.98 4.57 -6.64
C ALA A 62 -11.98 3.71 -7.43
N VAL A 63 -11.83 2.39 -7.38
CA VAL A 63 -12.72 1.42 -8.04
C VAL A 63 -13.47 0.64 -6.98
N ARG A 64 -14.78 0.43 -7.19
CA ARG A 64 -15.68 -0.31 -6.32
C ARG A 64 -16.24 -1.52 -7.05
N HIS A 65 -16.50 -2.60 -6.32
CA HIS A 65 -17.22 -3.76 -6.86
C HIS A 65 -18.73 -3.52 -6.97
N GLN A 66 -19.27 -2.59 -6.18
CA GLN A 66 -20.66 -2.12 -6.22
C GLN A 66 -20.73 -0.64 -5.83
N ALA A 67 -21.70 0.09 -6.38
CA ALA A 67 -21.81 1.55 -6.20
C ALA A 67 -21.93 1.98 -4.73
N GLU A 68 -22.61 1.18 -3.91
CA GLU A 68 -22.88 1.48 -2.49
C GLU A 68 -21.80 0.94 -1.53
N ALA A 69 -20.72 0.35 -2.06
CA ALA A 69 -19.63 -0.15 -1.21
C ALA A 69 -19.01 1.01 -0.41
N SER A 70 -18.86 0.84 0.90
CA SER A 70 -18.20 1.83 1.77
C SER A 70 -16.76 2.08 1.33
N ASP A 71 -15.99 1.00 1.21
CA ASP A 71 -14.56 1.03 0.91
C ASP A 71 -14.34 0.63 -0.55
N PRO A 72 -13.39 1.28 -1.24
CA PRO A 72 -13.05 0.88 -2.60
C PRO A 72 -12.41 -0.51 -2.59
N LEU A 73 -12.72 -1.27 -3.65
CA LEU A 73 -12.02 -2.51 -3.98
C LEU A 73 -10.54 -2.20 -4.28
N LEU A 74 -10.29 -1.11 -5.01
CA LEU A 74 -8.96 -0.60 -5.32
C LEU A 74 -8.93 0.91 -5.13
N TYR A 75 -7.92 1.40 -4.41
CA TYR A 75 -7.59 2.81 -4.31
C TYR A 75 -6.15 3.01 -4.74
N ALA A 76 -5.91 3.86 -5.74
CA ALA A 76 -4.59 4.21 -6.21
C ALA A 76 -4.43 5.74 -6.22
N HIS A 77 -3.39 6.24 -5.56
CA HIS A 77 -2.94 7.62 -5.62
C HIS A 77 -1.53 7.63 -6.19
N VAL A 78 -1.38 8.23 -7.37
CA VAL A 78 -0.13 8.26 -8.13
C VAL A 78 0.16 9.70 -8.50
N GLY A 79 1.43 10.10 -8.43
CA GLY A 79 1.86 11.41 -8.88
C GLY A 79 3.19 11.38 -9.62
N ASP A 80 3.60 12.55 -10.10
CA ASP A 80 4.91 12.79 -10.67
C ASP A 80 5.90 13.24 -9.59
N THR A 81 7.14 12.80 -9.70
CA THR A 81 8.28 13.44 -9.02
C THR A 81 8.65 14.75 -9.72
N MET A 82 9.52 15.55 -9.12
CA MET A 82 10.04 16.78 -9.74
C MET A 82 10.69 16.54 -11.12
N ASN A 83 11.21 15.34 -11.35
CA ASN A 83 11.83 14.95 -12.61
C ASN A 83 10.86 14.25 -13.58
N GLY A 84 9.56 14.23 -13.28
CA GLY A 84 8.52 13.62 -14.10
C GLY A 84 8.49 12.08 -14.07
N GLN A 85 9.17 11.45 -13.11
CA GLN A 85 9.06 10.00 -12.88
C GLN A 85 7.80 9.71 -12.05
N MET A 86 7.21 8.53 -12.21
CA MET A 86 6.02 8.18 -11.42
C MET A 86 6.35 7.81 -9.97
N HIS A 87 5.48 8.23 -9.07
CA HIS A 87 5.54 7.96 -7.65
C HIS A 87 4.17 7.47 -7.17
N VAL A 88 4.11 6.24 -6.64
CA VAL A 88 2.91 5.73 -5.98
C VAL A 88 2.90 6.22 -4.53
N LEU A 89 1.94 7.07 -4.22
CA LEU A 89 1.72 7.63 -2.88
C LEU A 89 0.90 6.66 -2.02
N LEU A 90 -0.11 6.03 -2.61
CA LEU A 90 -0.93 5.03 -1.94
C LEU A 90 -1.50 4.03 -2.94
N TYR A 91 -1.44 2.74 -2.64
CA TYR A 91 -2.09 1.70 -3.41
C TYR A 91 -2.68 0.65 -2.47
N VAL A 92 -4.00 0.54 -2.46
CA VAL A 92 -4.74 -0.34 -1.55
C VAL A 92 -5.67 -1.23 -2.36
N VAL A 93 -5.67 -2.52 -2.04
CA VAL A 93 -6.60 -3.51 -2.57
C VAL A 93 -7.28 -4.19 -1.39
N ASN A 94 -8.60 -4.05 -1.31
CA ASN A 94 -9.40 -4.60 -0.22
C ASN A 94 -10.23 -5.78 -0.69
N ASP A 95 -10.37 -6.79 0.15
CA ASP A 95 -11.40 -7.79 0.03
C ASP A 95 -12.73 -7.23 0.57
N PRO A 96 -13.71 -6.90 -0.29
CA PRO A 96 -14.96 -6.32 0.14
C PRO A 96 -15.82 -7.27 0.99
N GLU A 97 -15.58 -8.57 0.91
CA GLU A 97 -16.33 -9.59 1.65
C GLU A 97 -15.75 -9.83 3.05
N SER A 98 -14.51 -9.38 3.30
CA SER A 98 -13.86 -9.50 4.60
C SER A 98 -14.42 -8.50 5.62
N PRO A 99 -14.41 -8.81 6.94
CA PRO A 99 -14.78 -7.85 7.98
C PRO A 99 -14.01 -6.53 7.87
N ARG A 100 -14.69 -5.41 8.15
CA ARG A 100 -14.09 -4.08 8.23
C ARG A 100 -13.67 -3.78 9.66
N PHE A 101 -12.48 -3.21 9.82
CA PHE A 101 -11.98 -2.66 11.07
C PHE A 101 -11.73 -1.17 10.88
N ASP A 102 -12.29 -0.36 11.77
CA ASP A 102 -12.26 1.11 11.67
C ASP A 102 -10.92 1.69 12.15
N VAL A 103 -9.80 1.15 11.66
CA VAL A 103 -8.46 1.67 11.97
C VAL A 103 -8.20 3.03 11.29
N ASP A 104 -8.97 3.34 10.24
CA ASP A 104 -8.90 4.59 9.49
C ASP A 104 -9.74 5.73 10.11
N ARG A 105 -10.58 5.43 11.11
CA ARG A 105 -11.55 6.39 11.68
C ARG A 105 -11.69 6.24 13.19
N MET A 106 -11.92 7.36 13.86
CA MET A 106 -12.35 7.40 15.26
C MET A 106 -13.85 7.10 15.37
N ALA A 107 -14.34 6.80 16.57
CA ALA A 107 -15.77 6.52 16.81
C ALA A 107 -16.70 7.70 16.45
N ASP A 108 -16.18 8.93 16.41
CA ASP A 108 -16.86 10.15 15.97
C ASP A 108 -16.79 10.38 14.45
N GLY A 109 -16.16 9.46 13.70
CA GLY A 109 -16.00 9.50 12.25
C GLY A 109 -14.78 10.28 11.75
N GLN A 110 -14.02 10.96 12.62
CA GLN A 110 -12.81 11.68 12.23
C GLN A 110 -11.73 10.72 11.70
N PRO A 111 -10.96 11.09 10.66
CA PRO A 111 -9.91 10.24 10.13
C PRO A 111 -8.75 10.09 11.13
N THR A 112 -8.14 8.91 11.15
CA THR A 112 -6.90 8.64 11.91
C THR A 112 -5.63 9.07 11.18
N GLU A 113 -5.75 9.32 9.87
CA GLU A 113 -4.62 9.59 8.96
C GLU A 113 -3.57 8.49 9.04
N PHE A 114 -3.99 7.24 8.85
CA PHE A 114 -3.14 6.04 8.95
C PHE A 114 -2.46 5.86 10.31
N GLY A 115 -3.06 6.39 11.37
CA GLY A 115 -2.50 6.34 12.72
C GLY A 115 -1.47 7.45 13.01
N VAL A 116 -1.18 8.34 12.05
CA VAL A 116 -0.20 9.43 12.21
C VAL A 116 -0.75 10.53 13.10
N PHE A 117 -2.04 10.89 12.92
CA PHE A 117 -2.67 11.94 13.71
C PHE A 117 -3.29 11.39 15.00
N ARG A 118 -4.03 10.29 14.91
CA ARG A 118 -4.72 9.64 16.04
C ARG A 118 -4.77 8.13 15.80
N ARG A 119 -4.89 7.32 16.86
CA ARG A 119 -5.06 5.87 16.74
C ARG A 119 -6.40 5.43 17.33
N ASN A 120 -7.12 4.60 16.59
CA ASN A 120 -8.26 3.86 17.11
C ASN A 120 -7.76 2.51 17.65
N LEU A 121 -7.28 2.52 18.90
CA LEU A 121 -6.60 1.35 19.50
C LEU A 121 -7.51 0.12 19.64
N GLU A 122 -8.80 0.32 19.85
CA GLU A 122 -9.78 -0.76 19.92
C GLU A 122 -9.89 -1.46 18.55
N ALA A 123 -10.08 -0.69 17.48
CA ALA A 123 -10.14 -1.22 16.12
C ALA A 123 -8.81 -1.86 15.69
N GLU A 124 -7.67 -1.25 16.04
CA GLU A 124 -6.34 -1.80 15.73
C GLU A 124 -6.09 -3.13 16.46
N THR A 125 -6.52 -3.26 17.71
CA THR A 125 -6.41 -4.51 18.48
C THR A 125 -7.28 -5.59 17.85
N ALA A 126 -8.51 -5.26 17.46
CA ALA A 126 -9.41 -6.19 16.76
C ALA A 126 -8.85 -6.60 15.38
N ALA A 127 -8.27 -5.66 14.63
CA ALA A 127 -7.63 -5.92 13.35
C ALA A 127 -6.41 -6.86 13.50
N LEU A 128 -5.56 -6.60 14.49
CA LEU A 128 -4.43 -7.46 14.85
C LEU A 128 -4.91 -8.90 15.12
N GLN A 129 -5.93 -9.07 15.97
CA GLN A 129 -6.50 -10.37 16.31
C GLN A 129 -7.09 -11.09 15.09
N ALA A 130 -7.63 -10.35 14.12
CA ALA A 130 -8.13 -10.90 12.86
C ALA A 130 -7.03 -11.19 11.82
N GLY A 131 -5.76 -10.95 12.16
CA GLY A 131 -4.58 -11.21 11.33
C GLY A 131 -4.24 -10.11 10.32
N LEU A 132 -4.78 -8.89 10.50
CA LEU A 132 -4.44 -7.75 9.65
C LEU A 132 -3.11 -7.11 10.09
N ALA A 133 -2.44 -6.44 9.16
CA ALA A 133 -1.27 -5.60 9.41
C ALA A 133 -1.70 -4.14 9.70
N PRO A 134 -0.80 -3.29 10.24
CA PRO A 134 -1.10 -1.88 10.48
C PRO A 134 -1.66 -1.16 9.25
N GLY A 135 -2.67 -0.32 9.47
CA GLY A 135 -3.33 0.47 8.42
C GLY A 135 -4.29 -0.30 7.50
N GLN A 136 -4.41 -1.62 7.64
CA GLN A 136 -5.41 -2.38 6.88
C GLN A 136 -6.80 -2.27 7.54
N VAL A 137 -7.77 -1.77 6.78
CA VAL A 137 -9.19 -1.74 7.18
C VAL A 137 -9.93 -3.03 6.85
N ARG A 138 -9.41 -3.80 5.89
CA ARG A 138 -9.94 -5.06 5.37
C ARG A 138 -8.77 -5.97 5.00
N ARG A 139 -9.03 -7.27 4.87
CA ARG A 139 -8.01 -8.20 4.33
C ARG A 139 -7.70 -7.83 2.88
N GLY A 140 -6.48 -8.12 2.44
CA GLY A 140 -6.10 -7.99 1.03
C GLY A 140 -6.56 -9.20 0.20
N LEU A 141 -6.60 -9.04 -1.13
CA LEU A 141 -7.01 -10.10 -2.07
C LEU A 141 -5.85 -10.98 -2.58
N HIS A 142 -4.67 -10.90 -1.96
CA HIS A 142 -3.42 -11.50 -2.45
C HIS A 142 -3.05 -11.13 -3.90
N ALA A 143 -3.57 -10.01 -4.41
CA ALA A 143 -3.40 -9.54 -5.78
C ALA A 143 -2.15 -8.65 -5.99
N LEU A 144 -1.25 -8.55 -5.01
CA LEU A 144 -0.14 -7.59 -5.08
C LEU A 144 0.79 -7.86 -6.26
N ARG A 145 1.09 -9.13 -6.56
CA ARG A 145 1.90 -9.52 -7.73
C ARG A 145 1.28 -9.02 -9.03
N ASP A 146 -0.02 -9.25 -9.20
CA ASP A 146 -0.78 -8.82 -10.38
C ASP A 146 -0.86 -7.31 -10.47
N SER A 147 -1.04 -6.63 -9.32
CA SER A 147 -1.01 -5.17 -9.22
C SER A 147 0.33 -4.58 -9.65
N ILE A 148 1.45 -5.16 -9.20
CA ILE A 148 2.78 -4.72 -9.59
C ILE A 148 2.98 -4.91 -11.09
N GLY A 149 2.66 -6.08 -11.65
CA GLY A 149 2.82 -6.32 -13.10
C GLY A 149 1.92 -5.43 -13.96
N THR A 150 0.70 -5.17 -13.50
CA THR A 150 -0.23 -4.22 -14.14
C THR A 150 0.37 -2.80 -14.12
N PHE A 151 0.91 -2.39 -12.97
CA PHE A 151 1.51 -1.07 -12.83
C PHE A 151 2.81 -0.92 -13.64
N GLU A 152 3.66 -1.94 -13.72
CA GLU A 152 4.84 -1.96 -14.60
C GLU A 152 4.45 -1.77 -16.06
N THR A 153 3.36 -2.40 -16.50
CA THR A 153 2.82 -2.23 -17.87
C THR A 153 2.32 -0.79 -18.09
N PHE A 154 1.62 -0.22 -17.11
CA PHE A 154 1.19 1.18 -17.13
C PHE A 154 2.39 2.14 -17.24
N VAL A 155 3.41 1.94 -16.40
CA VAL A 155 4.65 2.72 -16.37
C VAL A 155 5.37 2.67 -17.72
N ALA A 156 5.55 1.47 -18.26
CA ALA A 156 6.16 1.26 -19.57
C ALA A 156 5.37 1.96 -20.70
N SER A 157 4.04 1.97 -20.59
CA SER A 157 3.18 2.60 -21.61
C SER A 157 3.36 4.11 -21.71
N LEU A 158 3.84 4.76 -20.65
CA LEU A 158 4.18 6.19 -20.59
C LEU A 158 5.67 6.47 -20.88
N GLY A 159 6.45 5.43 -21.22
CA GLY A 159 7.86 5.58 -21.63
C GLY A 159 8.86 5.61 -20.47
N HIS A 160 8.47 5.18 -19.28
CA HIS A 160 9.36 5.05 -18.12
C HIS A 160 9.87 3.63 -17.95
N ASP A 161 11.07 3.49 -17.39
CA ASP A 161 11.72 2.22 -17.06
C ASP A 161 11.81 1.97 -15.55
N MET A 162 11.34 2.93 -14.74
CA MET A 162 11.28 2.82 -13.28
C MET A 162 10.20 3.71 -12.65
N TYR A 163 9.81 3.39 -11.42
CA TYR A 163 8.91 4.20 -10.60
C TYR A 163 9.24 4.07 -9.10
N PHE A 164 8.71 4.98 -8.30
CA PHE A 164 8.94 5.07 -6.85
C PHE A 164 7.70 4.72 -6.05
N VAL A 165 7.91 4.29 -4.81
CA VAL A 165 6.87 4.02 -3.82
C VAL A 165 7.31 4.46 -2.44
N GLU A 166 6.37 4.93 -1.63
CA GLU A 166 6.57 5.23 -0.21
C GLU A 166 5.82 4.21 0.67
N PRO A 167 6.51 3.19 1.21
CA PRO A 167 5.87 2.26 2.15
C PRO A 167 5.55 2.97 3.47
N LEU A 168 4.26 3.20 3.72
CA LEU A 168 3.77 3.81 4.97
C LEU A 168 4.09 2.99 6.24
N PHE A 169 4.32 1.68 6.09
CA PHE A 169 4.56 0.76 7.20
C PHE A 169 5.74 -0.17 6.90
N TYR A 170 6.42 -0.62 7.95
CA TYR A 170 7.57 -1.53 7.87
C TYR A 170 7.29 -2.78 7.03
N HIS A 171 6.15 -3.43 7.23
CA HIS A 171 5.80 -4.64 6.46
C HIS A 171 5.68 -4.37 4.96
N ASN A 172 5.24 -3.18 4.53
CA ASN A 172 5.15 -2.84 3.11
C ASN A 172 6.54 -2.73 2.49
N ALA A 173 7.51 -2.15 3.21
CA ALA A 173 8.88 -2.06 2.74
C ALA A 173 9.48 -3.46 2.54
N VAL A 174 9.39 -4.34 3.54
CA VAL A 174 9.85 -5.74 3.45
C VAL A 174 9.12 -6.50 2.34
N LEU A 175 7.82 -6.27 2.18
CA LEU A 175 7.05 -6.90 1.12
C LEU A 175 7.54 -6.48 -0.27
N PHE A 176 7.79 -5.19 -0.48
CA PHE A 176 8.30 -4.69 -1.76
C PHE A 176 9.68 -5.24 -2.11
N GLU A 177 10.56 -5.50 -1.13
CA GLU A 177 11.83 -6.20 -1.37
C GLU A 177 11.62 -7.55 -2.08
N SER A 178 10.63 -8.34 -1.62
CA SER A 178 10.29 -9.65 -2.23
C SER A 178 9.75 -9.55 -3.66
N TYR A 179 9.32 -8.34 -4.07
CA TYR A 179 8.93 -8.03 -5.44
C TYR A 179 10.03 -7.31 -6.22
N GLY A 180 11.27 -7.32 -5.72
CA GLY A 180 12.45 -6.81 -6.42
C GLY A 180 12.56 -5.30 -6.42
N PHE A 181 11.98 -4.61 -5.44
CA PHE A 181 12.24 -3.20 -5.20
C PHE A 181 13.60 -3.02 -4.52
N ALA A 182 14.22 -1.87 -4.77
CA ALA A 182 15.40 -1.40 -4.04
C ALA A 182 15.10 -0.09 -3.30
N TYR A 183 16.01 0.33 -2.43
CA TYR A 183 15.87 1.56 -1.67
C TYR A 183 16.54 2.73 -2.39
N GLN A 184 15.80 3.82 -2.56
CA GLN A 184 16.40 5.14 -2.75
C GLN A 184 16.85 5.70 -1.40
N GLN A 185 16.04 5.51 -0.36
CA GLN A 185 16.30 5.92 1.01
C GLN A 185 15.70 4.92 2.00
N GLY A 186 16.32 4.75 3.17
CA GLY A 186 15.77 3.94 4.27
C GLY A 186 16.41 2.56 4.45
N ARG A 187 17.29 2.10 3.55
CA ARG A 187 17.93 0.78 3.67
C ARG A 187 18.61 0.54 5.02
N ARG A 188 19.45 1.49 5.47
CA ARG A 188 20.15 1.38 6.77
C ARG A 188 19.18 1.34 7.97
N LEU A 189 18.04 2.03 7.86
CA LEU A 189 17.00 1.96 8.89
C LEU A 189 16.42 0.54 8.94
N MET A 190 16.10 -0.03 7.79
CA MET A 190 15.53 -1.39 7.69
C MET A 190 16.51 -2.46 8.21
N GLU A 191 17.79 -2.39 7.82
CA GLU A 191 18.86 -3.27 8.33
C GLU A 191 19.07 -3.10 9.85
N GLY A 192 18.99 -1.86 10.34
CA GLY A 192 19.06 -1.55 11.77
C GLY A 192 17.89 -2.10 12.57
N ILE A 193 16.68 -2.06 12.00
CA ILE A 193 15.49 -2.67 12.58
C ILE A 193 15.69 -4.18 12.71
N ASP A 194 16.12 -4.86 11.65
CA ASP A 194 16.37 -6.30 11.70
C ASP A 194 17.43 -6.64 12.75
N THR A 195 18.55 -5.91 12.77
CA THR A 195 19.60 -6.05 13.80
C THR A 195 19.04 -5.89 15.21
N GLY A 196 18.15 -4.92 15.42
CA GLY A 196 17.50 -4.69 16.71
C GLY A 196 16.60 -5.84 17.17
N PHE A 197 16.07 -6.64 16.25
CA PHE A 197 15.28 -7.85 16.55
C PHE A 197 16.12 -9.14 16.64
N GLN A 198 17.43 -9.10 16.37
CA GLN A 198 18.31 -10.24 16.56
C GLN A 198 18.58 -10.52 18.06
N PRO A 199 19.05 -11.72 18.44
CA PRO A 199 19.42 -12.03 19.83
C PRO A 199 20.38 -10.99 20.43
N GLY A 200 20.02 -10.45 21.59
CA GLY A 200 20.76 -9.36 22.26
C GLY A 200 20.44 -7.94 21.75
N GLY A 201 19.57 -7.80 20.76
CA GLY A 201 19.09 -6.52 20.24
C GLY A 201 18.05 -5.86 21.14
N SER A 202 18.00 -4.52 21.11
CA SER A 202 17.10 -3.73 21.97
C SER A 202 15.63 -3.84 21.59
N LEU A 203 15.30 -4.03 20.32
CA LEU A 203 13.90 -4.18 19.87
C LEU A 203 13.34 -5.54 20.28
N LEU A 204 14.14 -6.60 20.21
CA LEU A 204 13.76 -7.92 20.71
C LEU A 204 13.45 -7.87 22.21
N ALA A 205 14.29 -7.19 23.00
CA ALA A 205 14.05 -7.02 24.43
C ALA A 205 12.78 -6.20 24.75
N ALA A 206 12.38 -5.31 23.85
CA ALA A 206 11.16 -4.50 23.98
C ALA A 206 9.87 -5.26 23.58
N MET A 207 9.97 -6.50 23.08
CA MET A 207 8.82 -7.39 22.87
C MET A 207 8.44 -8.06 24.18
N ASP A 208 8.04 -7.25 25.16
CA ASP A 208 7.85 -7.62 26.57
C ASP A 208 6.39 -7.91 26.94
N GLY A 209 5.48 -7.87 25.96
CA GLY A 209 4.04 -8.06 26.18
C GLY A 209 3.33 -6.89 26.85
N SER A 210 3.98 -5.72 26.99
CA SER A 210 3.39 -4.52 27.61
C SER A 210 2.15 -3.99 26.88
N THR A 211 2.02 -4.27 25.59
CA THR A 211 0.83 -3.97 24.78
C THR A 211 0.45 -5.17 23.92
N PRO A 212 -0.81 -5.25 23.41
CA PRO A 212 -1.20 -6.29 22.45
C PRO A 212 -0.28 -6.34 21.22
N PHE A 213 0.40 -5.24 20.89
CA PHE A 213 1.24 -5.10 19.70
C PHE A 213 2.70 -5.52 19.92
N ARG A 214 3.11 -5.85 21.15
CA ARG A 214 4.50 -6.14 21.55
C ARG A 214 4.67 -7.53 22.18
N GLN A 215 3.87 -8.50 21.77
CA GLN A 215 3.96 -9.86 22.31
C GLN A 215 5.28 -10.54 21.88
N PRO A 216 5.97 -11.29 22.77
CA PRO A 216 7.27 -11.88 22.45
C PRO A 216 7.30 -12.76 21.19
N ASP A 217 6.25 -13.52 20.95
CA ASP A 217 6.04 -14.41 19.79
C ASP A 217 5.94 -13.65 18.45
N MET A 218 5.51 -12.39 18.48
CA MET A 218 5.40 -11.55 17.30
C MET A 218 6.76 -11.13 16.72
N ALA A 219 7.86 -11.25 17.49
CA ALA A 219 9.19 -10.76 17.12
C ALA A 219 9.79 -11.42 15.87
N THR A 220 9.36 -12.63 15.53
CA THR A 220 9.87 -13.38 14.37
C THR A 220 9.09 -13.12 13.09
N SER A 221 7.94 -12.44 13.17
CA SER A 221 7.07 -12.24 12.02
C SER A 221 7.12 -10.81 11.48
N MET A 222 7.01 -10.66 10.16
CA MET A 222 6.99 -9.34 9.51
C MET A 222 5.83 -8.47 10.00
N ARG A 223 4.63 -9.07 10.10
CA ARG A 223 3.43 -8.41 10.59
C ARG A 223 3.57 -8.01 12.06
N GLY A 224 4.12 -8.90 12.88
CA GLY A 224 4.35 -8.66 14.30
C GLY A 224 5.32 -7.50 14.56
N ARG A 225 6.49 -7.53 13.91
CA ARG A 225 7.45 -6.41 13.95
C ARG A 225 6.81 -5.10 13.49
N SER A 226 5.98 -5.14 12.44
CA SER A 226 5.31 -3.94 11.95
C SER A 226 4.31 -3.36 12.94
N TRP A 227 3.56 -4.19 13.67
CA TRP A 227 2.65 -3.72 14.73
C TRP A 227 3.41 -3.09 15.89
N ALA A 228 4.49 -3.73 16.33
CA ALA A 228 5.35 -3.18 17.38
C ALA A 228 5.93 -1.81 16.98
N ILE A 229 6.40 -1.67 15.73
CA ILE A 229 6.90 -0.41 15.19
C ILE A 229 5.81 0.66 15.11
N HIS A 230 4.60 0.29 14.64
CA HIS A 230 3.42 1.16 14.64
C HIS A 230 3.04 1.61 16.06
N ASP A 231 3.26 0.74 17.04
CA ASP A 231 3.09 1.02 18.46
C ASP A 231 4.21 1.89 19.08
N GLY A 232 5.04 2.50 18.24
CA GLY A 232 6.06 3.45 18.66
C GLY A 232 7.33 2.82 19.25
N MET A 233 7.56 1.52 19.03
CA MET A 233 8.72 0.80 19.58
C MET A 233 10.07 1.43 19.20
N LEU A 234 10.18 2.06 18.03
CA LEU A 234 11.42 2.71 17.60
C LEU A 234 11.75 3.98 18.41
N GLY A 235 10.79 4.55 19.14
CA GLY A 235 10.91 5.86 19.79
C GLY A 235 10.86 7.05 18.83
N TYR A 236 10.74 6.80 17.53
CA TYR A 236 10.55 7.80 16.48
C TYR A 236 9.67 7.25 15.35
N PRO A 237 9.02 8.11 14.54
CA PRO A 237 8.16 7.66 13.45
C PRO A 237 8.92 6.87 12.38
N PHE A 238 8.35 5.74 11.95
CA PHE A 238 8.83 5.01 10.77
C PHE A 238 8.57 5.86 9.52
N THR A 239 9.57 6.59 9.08
CA THR A 239 9.50 7.57 7.98
C THR A 239 10.78 7.55 7.16
N ARG A 240 10.82 8.31 6.05
CA ARG A 240 12.00 8.46 5.19
C ARG A 240 12.46 7.16 4.56
N VAL A 241 11.49 6.31 4.22
CA VAL A 241 11.70 5.12 3.41
C VAL A 241 11.07 5.37 2.05
N THR A 242 11.91 5.42 1.02
CA THR A 242 11.48 5.56 -0.37
C THR A 242 12.14 4.44 -1.15
N MET A 243 11.33 3.67 -1.85
CA MET A 243 11.78 2.54 -2.65
C MET A 243 11.51 2.81 -4.12
N TYR A 244 12.24 2.12 -4.99
CA TYR A 244 12.01 2.17 -6.43
C TYR A 244 12.00 0.78 -7.02
N LYS A 245 11.27 0.64 -8.12
CA LYS A 245 11.23 -0.56 -8.94
C LYS A 245 11.71 -0.21 -10.34
N ARG A 246 12.71 -0.95 -10.83
CA ARG A 246 13.09 -0.98 -12.24
C ARG A 246 12.29 -2.07 -12.94
N LEU A 247 11.70 -1.74 -14.08
CA LEU A 247 10.84 -2.63 -14.83
C LEU A 247 11.63 -3.86 -15.29
N GLY A 248 11.07 -5.06 -15.03
CA GLY A 248 11.68 -6.32 -15.43
C GLY A 248 12.96 -6.70 -14.66
N HIS A 249 13.33 -5.96 -13.62
CA HIS A 249 14.52 -6.23 -12.81
C HIS A 249 14.14 -6.61 -11.38
N ASP A 250 14.81 -7.63 -10.84
CA ASP A 250 14.74 -8.00 -9.43
C ASP A 250 16.01 -7.56 -8.72
N SER A 251 15.88 -6.58 -7.82
CA SER A 251 17.01 -6.01 -7.09
C SER A 251 17.66 -6.94 -6.06
N LYS A 252 17.03 -8.08 -5.74
CA LYS A 252 17.56 -9.07 -4.77
C LYS A 252 17.91 -8.47 -3.40
N VAL A 253 17.28 -7.36 -3.02
CA VAL A 253 17.41 -6.77 -1.69
C VAL A 253 16.59 -7.60 -0.71
N SER A 254 17.12 -7.84 0.48
CA SER A 254 16.38 -8.40 1.60
C SER A 254 16.98 -7.85 2.89
N THR A 255 16.20 -7.06 3.62
CA THR A 255 16.60 -6.51 4.94
C THR A 255 15.98 -7.28 6.09
N PHE A 256 15.07 -8.22 5.79
CA PHE A 256 14.58 -9.22 6.74
C PHE A 256 14.67 -10.63 6.13
N PRO A 257 15.86 -11.26 6.13
CA PRO A 257 16.09 -12.52 5.42
C PRO A 257 15.39 -13.72 6.08
N ALA A 258 15.13 -13.67 7.39
CA ALA A 258 14.42 -14.72 8.14
C ALA A 258 12.90 -14.46 8.24
N ALA A 259 12.33 -13.69 7.32
CA ALA A 259 10.94 -13.26 7.41
C ALA A 259 9.96 -14.45 7.43
N THR A 260 9.22 -14.60 8.53
CA THR A 260 7.97 -15.37 8.54
C THR A 260 6.79 -14.41 8.38
N TRP A 261 5.79 -14.80 7.61
CA TRP A 261 4.57 -14.01 7.43
C TRP A 261 3.70 -13.99 8.69
N GLU A 262 3.70 -15.11 9.42
CA GLU A 262 2.88 -15.32 10.59
C GLU A 262 3.77 -15.54 11.83
N ALA A 263 3.33 -15.00 12.97
CA ALA A 263 3.75 -15.54 14.26
C ALA A 263 3.05 -16.90 14.40
N CYS A 264 3.74 -17.92 14.92
CA CYS A 264 3.09 -19.20 15.20
C CYS A 264 1.92 -18.94 16.15
N ALA A 265 0.71 -19.29 15.70
CA ALA A 265 -0.49 -19.27 16.53
C ALA A 265 -0.42 -20.31 17.66
#